data_AF-A0A7W7W9A9-F1
#
_entry.id   AF-A0A7W7W9A9-F1
#
_cell.length_a   1.000
_cell.length_b   1.000
_cell.length_c   1.000
_cell.angle_alpha   90.00
_cell.angle_beta   90.00
_cell.angle_gamma   90.00
#
_symmetry.space_group_name_H-M   'P 1'
#
loop_
_entity.id
_entity.type
_entity.pdbx_description
1 polymer ?
#
loop_
_entity_poly.entity_id
_entity_poly.type
_entity_poly.pdbx_seq_one_letter_code
_entity_poly.pdbx_strand_id
1 'polypeptide(L)' 'MTDDQDTPLVDIAPKRWRCCHCGGTGVDSHGQTCQHCEGLGFC' A
#
# COMPACT_ATOMS: atom_id res chain seq x y z
N MET A 1 37.25 15.81 -14.04
CA MET A 1 36.94 14.91 -12.91
C MET A 1 35.44 14.80 -12.89
N THR A 2 34.89 13.84 -13.62
CA THR A 2 33.45 13.67 -13.76
C THR A 2 33.11 12.39 -13.02
N ASP A 3 32.47 12.54 -11.88
CA ASP A 3 31.91 11.42 -11.13
C ASP A 3 30.44 11.76 -10.90
N ASP A 4 29.68 11.59 -11.98
CA ASP A 4 28.21 11.63 -11.99
C ASP A 4 27.77 10.30 -11.38
N GLN A 5 27.68 10.28 -10.05
CA GLN A 5 27.22 9.13 -9.30
C GLN A 5 25.72 8.94 -9.61
N ASP A 6 25.46 8.05 -10.58
CA ASP A 6 24.18 7.37 -10.84
C ASP A 6 23.73 6.70 -9.54
N THR A 7 23.13 7.48 -8.66
CA THR A 7 22.50 6.98 -7.45
C THR A 7 21.20 6.36 -7.94
N PRO A 8 21.01 5.04 -7.81
CA PRO A 8 19.74 4.44 -8.17
C PRO A 8 18.69 5.12 -7.28
N LEU A 9 17.82 5.92 -7.91
CA LEU A 9 16.62 6.47 -7.31
C LEU A 9 15.82 5.26 -6.85
N VAL A 10 16.02 4.87 -5.59
CA VAL A 10 15.23 3.83 -4.96
C VAL A 10 13.82 4.37 -5.00
N ASP A 11 12.99 3.76 -5.84
CA ASP A 11 11.58 4.06 -5.93
C ASP A 11 11.00 3.65 -4.57
N ILE A 12 10.97 4.59 -3.63
CA ILE A 12 10.28 4.43 -2.35
C ILE A 12 8.81 4.55 -2.70
N ALA A 13 8.30 3.57 -3.44
CA ALA A 13 6.88 3.40 -3.63
C ALA A 13 6.30 3.38 -2.22
N PRO A 14 5.36 4.29 -1.89
CA PRO A 14 4.74 4.27 -0.59
C PRO A 14 4.17 2.87 -0.43
N LYS A 15 4.76 2.10 0.50
CA LYS A 15 4.25 0.77 0.84
C LYS A 15 2.86 1.03 1.37
N ARG A 16 1.84 0.95 0.51
CA ARG A 16 0.44 1.10 0.90
C ARG A 16 0.21 0.00 1.91
N TRP A 17 -0.02 0.39 3.16
CA TRP A 17 -0.24 -0.57 4.22
C TRP A 17 -1.56 -1.26 3.90
N ARG A 18 -1.51 -2.58 3.73
CA ARG A 18 -2.73 -3.38 3.60
C ARG A 18 -3.56 -3.15 4.85
N CYS A 19 -4.85 -2.91 4.67
CA CYS A 19 -5.73 -2.69 5.80
C CYS A 19 -5.65 -3.90 6.74
N CYS A 20 -5.29 -3.65 8.00
CA CYS A 20 -5.09 -4.70 9.01
C CYS A 20 -6.37 -5.50 9.30
N HIS A 21 -7.53 -4.92 9.01
CA HIS A 21 -8.84 -5.51 9.31
C HIS A 21 -9.31 -6.48 8.23
N CYS A 22 -9.13 -6.14 6.95
CA CYS A 22 -9.54 -7.00 5.84
C CYS A 22 -8.37 -7.70 5.13
N GLY A 23 -7.13 -7.52 5.62
CA GLY A 23 -5.93 -8.06 4.99
C GLY A 23 -5.63 -7.49 3.60
N GLY A 24 -6.32 -6.41 3.23
CA GLY A 24 -6.25 -5.76 1.93
C GLY A 24 -7.20 -6.30 0.87
N THR A 25 -8.21 -7.07 1.27
CA THR A 25 -9.27 -7.52 0.36
C THR A 25 -10.33 -6.45 0.09
N GLY A 26 -10.43 -5.43 0.96
CA GLY A 26 -11.47 -4.39 0.88
C GLY A 26 -12.84 -4.86 1.39
N VAL A 27 -12.98 -6.11 1.82
CA VAL A 27 -14.25 -6.67 2.29
C VAL A 27 -14.09 -7.38 3.63
N ASP A 28 -15.16 -7.44 4.41
CA ASP A 28 -15.20 -8.23 5.64
C ASP A 28 -15.55 -9.70 5.38
N SER A 29 -15.62 -10.49 6.45
CA SER A 29 -15.93 -11.93 6.39
C SER A 29 -17.32 -12.26 5.86
N HIS A 30 -18.25 -11.29 5.84
CA HIS A 30 -19.59 -11.43 5.28
C HIS A 30 -19.67 -10.94 3.83
N GLY A 31 -18.53 -10.51 3.25
CA GLY A 31 -18.45 -9.96 1.90
C GLY A 31 -18.95 -8.52 1.80
N GLN A 32 -19.15 -7.82 2.91
CA GLN A 32 -19.53 -6.42 2.91
C GLN A 32 -18.30 -5.52 2.82
N THR A 33 -18.48 -4.29 2.33
CA THR A 33 -17.39 -3.31 2.26
C THR A 33 -16.77 -3.08 3.62
N CYS A 34 -15.46 -3.32 3.73
CA CYS A 34 -14.73 -3.15 4.97
C CYS A 34 -14.80 -1.68 5.40
N GLN A 35 -15.47 -1.40 6.53
CA GLN A 35 -15.68 -0.04 7.04
C GLN A 35 -14.37 0.65 7.49
N HIS A 36 -13.31 -0.14 7.74
CA HIS A 36 -12.02 0.41 8.19
C HIS A 36 -11.18 1.01 7.06
N CYS A 37 -11.35 0.52 5.84
CA CYS A 37 -10.67 1.03 4.66
C CYS A 37 -11.64 1.49 3.58
N GLU A 38 -12.94 1.56 3.89
CA GLU A 38 -14.02 1.94 2.96
C GLU A 38 -13.97 1.20 1.61
N GLY A 39 -13.53 -0.07 1.62
CA GLY A 39 -13.39 -0.88 0.39
C GLY A 39 -12.06 -0.73 -0.36
N LEU A 40 -11.15 0.14 0.09
CA LEU A 40 -9.88 0.41 -0.59
C LEU A 40 -8.86 -0.73 -0.43
N GLY A 41 -8.94 -1.50 0.66
CA GLY A 41 -7.95 -2.55 0.98
C GLY A 41 -6.61 -2.01 1.47
N PHE A 42 -6.49 -0.71 1.69
CA PHE A 42 -5.33 -0.08 2.31
C PHE A 42 -5.77 1.07 3.21
N CYS A 43 -4.94 1.40 4.19
CA CYS A 43 -5.09 2.56 5.07
C CYS A 43 -4.14 3.68 4.62
#